data_AF-A0A535RDK1-F1
#
_entry.id   AF-A0A535RDK1-F1
#
_cell.length_a   1.000
_cell.length_b   1.000
_cell.length_c   1.000
_cell.angle_alpha   90.00
_cell.angle_beta   90.00
_cell.angle_gamma   90.00
#
_symmetry.space_group_name_H-M   'P 1'
#
loop_
_entity.id
_entity.type
_entity.pdbx_description
1 polymer ?
#
loop_
_entity_poly.entity_id
_entity_poly.type
_entity_poly.pdbx_seq_one_letter_code
_entity_poly.pdbx_strand_id
1 'polypeptide(L)'
;MNFKAFATLTTHPTDPKRLPKDIREALSKESAAKRRIYPKDFPKDVREELFARYWVGLEPLRKSGKLGAILLQYPDWFVISKANKEEILHARELLPDDRLAVEFRNATWMSERNRAETLSFLGEHGLIYVS
;
A
#
# COMPACT_ATOMS: atom_id res chain seq x y z
N MET A 1 -14.19 7.93 -9.01
CA MET A 1 -13.01 7.34 -9.70
C MET A 1 -12.25 6.51 -8.68
N ASN A 2 -11.86 5.29 -9.05
CA ASN A 2 -11.07 4.42 -8.16
C ASN A 2 -9.59 4.56 -8.52
N PHE A 3 -8.73 4.67 -7.51
CA PHE A 3 -7.31 4.91 -7.72
C PHE A 3 -6.49 3.77 -7.14
N LYS A 4 -5.52 3.26 -7.89
CA LYS A 4 -4.62 2.22 -7.39
C LYS A 4 -3.54 2.87 -6.53
N ALA A 5 -3.32 2.32 -5.35
CA ALA A 5 -2.26 2.76 -4.47
C ALA A 5 -0.88 2.67 -5.14
N PHE A 6 -0.01 3.62 -4.82
CA PHE A 6 1.37 3.60 -5.26
C PHE A 6 2.09 2.33 -4.76
N ALA A 7 2.99 1.78 -5.57
CA ALA A 7 3.56 0.45 -5.38
C ALA A 7 4.18 0.22 -3.98
N THR A 8 4.84 1.23 -3.40
CA THR A 8 5.47 1.08 -2.07
C THR A 8 4.45 1.01 -0.92
N LEU A 9 3.19 1.41 -1.14
CA LEU A 9 2.09 1.24 -0.17
C LEU A 9 1.66 -0.22 -0.06
N THR A 10 1.86 -1.03 -1.10
CA THR A 10 1.33 -2.41 -1.16
C THR A 10 2.42 -3.46 -1.35
N THR A 11 3.61 -3.20 -0.80
CA THR A 11 4.78 -4.11 -0.80
C THR A 11 5.39 -4.42 -2.17
N HIS A 12 4.87 -3.82 -3.24
CA HIS A 12 5.43 -3.97 -4.57
C HIS A 12 6.77 -3.22 -4.66
N PRO A 13 7.77 -3.80 -5.35
CA PRO A 13 9.01 -3.10 -5.59
C PRO A 13 8.81 -1.98 -6.61
N THR A 14 9.60 -0.92 -6.46
CA THR A 14 9.63 0.25 -7.35
C THR A 14 11.00 0.38 -7.99
N ASP A 15 11.06 0.84 -9.24
CA ASP A 15 12.32 1.25 -9.86
C ASP A 15 12.74 2.61 -9.26
N PRO A 16 13.91 2.74 -8.60
CA PRO A 16 14.36 4.00 -8.03
C PRO A 16 14.36 5.17 -9.00
N LYS A 17 14.51 4.92 -10.31
CA LYS A 17 14.48 5.96 -11.35
C LYS A 17 13.11 6.63 -11.52
N ARG A 18 12.03 5.98 -11.07
CA ARG A 18 10.65 6.50 -11.13
C ARG A 18 10.26 7.34 -9.92
N LEU A 19 11.14 7.42 -8.91
CA LEU A 19 10.90 8.23 -7.72
C LEU A 19 11.18 9.71 -8.00
N PRO A 20 10.55 10.63 -7.24
CA PRO A 20 10.96 12.02 -7.20
C PRO A 20 12.47 12.15 -6.94
N LYS A 21 13.10 13.16 -7.55
CA LYS A 21 14.57 13.32 -7.54
C LYS A 21 15.14 13.33 -6.11
N ASP A 22 14.50 14.10 -5.24
CA ASP A 22 14.88 14.27 -3.82
C ASP A 22 14.69 12.98 -3.01
N ILE A 23 13.59 12.25 -3.23
CA ILE A 23 13.38 10.92 -2.62
C ILE A 23 14.48 9.94 -3.05
N ARG A 24 14.87 9.97 -4.33
CA ARG A 24 15.95 9.13 -4.86
C ARG A 24 17.31 9.50 -4.28
N GLU A 25 17.58 10.78 -4.05
CA GLU A 25 18.83 11.28 -3.45
C GLU A 25 18.93 10.94 -1.95
N ALA A 26 17.80 10.75 -1.28
CA ALA A 26 17.75 10.31 0.12
C ALA A 26 17.95 8.79 0.30
N LEU A 27 17.98 8.00 -0.78
CA LEU A 27 18.28 6.57 -0.71
C LEU A 27 19.77 6.32 -0.45
N SER A 28 20.08 5.18 0.16
CA SER A 28 21.46 4.70 0.22
C SER A 28 22.00 4.48 -1.20
N LYS A 29 23.33 4.60 -1.39
CA LYS A 29 23.97 4.34 -2.69
C LYS A 29 23.66 2.93 -3.22
N GLU A 30 23.57 1.95 -2.32
CA GLU A 30 23.20 0.59 -2.66
C GLU A 30 21.75 0.53 -3.18
N SER A 31 20.78 1.06 -2.44
CA SER A 31 19.37 1.07 -2.85
C SER A 31 19.17 1.84 -4.16
N ALA A 32 19.84 2.98 -4.33
CA ALA A 32 19.75 3.79 -5.55
C ALA A 32 20.30 3.08 -6.81
N ALA A 33 21.24 2.14 -6.64
CA ALA A 33 21.83 1.38 -7.74
C ALA A 33 21.00 0.13 -8.14
N LYS A 34 20.06 -0.31 -7.29
CA LYS A 34 19.21 -1.49 -7.58
C LYS A 34 18.23 -1.19 -8.72
N ARG A 35 17.92 -2.22 -9.53
CA ARG A 35 16.86 -2.13 -10.55
C ARG A 35 15.45 -2.08 -9.94
N ARG A 36 15.29 -2.65 -8.75
CA ARG A 36 14.04 -2.75 -8.01
C ARG A 36 14.36 -2.63 -6.53
N ILE A 37 13.68 -1.73 -5.83
CA ILE A 37 13.75 -1.58 -4.37
C ILE A 37 12.41 -1.89 -3.76
N TYR A 38 12.43 -2.58 -2.63
CA TYR A 38 11.28 -2.94 -1.82
C TYR A 38 11.08 -1.91 -0.72
N PRO A 39 9.92 -1.87 -0.04
CA PRO A 39 9.71 -0.90 1.03
C PRO A 39 10.77 -0.94 2.14
N LYS A 40 11.35 -2.12 2.43
CA LYS A 40 12.46 -2.30 3.38
C LYS A 40 13.78 -1.64 2.98
N ASP A 41 13.96 -1.32 1.70
CA ASP A 41 15.16 -0.66 1.17
C ASP A 41 15.09 0.87 1.32
N PHE A 42 13.95 1.42 1.76
CA PHE A 42 13.77 2.84 2.05
C PHE A 42 14.11 3.14 3.51
N PRO A 43 14.82 4.24 3.80
CA PRO A 43 14.79 4.86 5.11
C PRO A 43 13.33 5.16 5.52
N LYS A 44 13.01 4.97 6.81
CA LYS A 44 11.63 5.05 7.32
C LYS A 44 10.99 6.41 7.02
N ASP A 45 11.70 7.47 7.35
CA ASP A 45 11.36 8.87 7.09
C ASP A 45 11.12 9.16 5.60
N VAL A 46 11.95 8.60 4.72
CA VAL A 46 11.80 8.76 3.26
C VAL A 46 10.56 8.03 2.74
N ARG A 47 10.25 6.84 3.28
CA ARG A 47 9.04 6.09 2.92
C ARG A 47 7.78 6.84 3.37
N GLU A 48 7.78 7.38 4.58
CA GLU A 48 6.69 8.18 5.14
C GLU A 48 6.45 9.46 4.33
N GLU A 49 7.50 10.18 3.95
CA GLU A 49 7.41 11.37 3.09
C GLU A 49 6.81 11.04 1.71
N LEU A 50 7.23 9.91 1.12
CA LEU A 50 6.68 9.46 -0.16
C LEU A 50 5.17 9.17 -0.06
N PHE A 51 4.72 8.64 1.09
CA PHE A 51 3.30 8.44 1.37
C PHE A 51 2.55 9.75 1.60
N ALA A 52 3.13 10.69 2.35
CA ALA A 52 2.55 12.01 2.56
C ALA A 52 2.31 12.73 1.21
N ARG A 53 3.25 12.64 0.27
CA ARG A 53 3.09 13.20 -1.07
C ARG A 53 1.99 12.52 -1.88
N TYR A 54 1.90 11.19 -1.79
CA TYR A 54 0.81 10.45 -2.42
C TYR A 54 -0.55 10.91 -1.85
N TRP A 55 -0.65 11.06 -0.53
CA TRP A 55 -1.85 11.56 0.15
C TRP A 55 -2.25 12.97 -0.31
N VAL A 56 -1.31 13.91 -0.30
CA VAL A 56 -1.53 15.29 -0.77
C VAL A 56 -1.95 15.31 -2.23
N GLY A 57 -1.36 14.46 -3.07
CA GLY A 57 -1.71 14.32 -4.48
C GLY A 57 -3.17 13.87 -4.71
N LEU A 58 -3.79 13.20 -3.74
CA LEU A 58 -5.19 12.79 -3.81
C LEU A 58 -6.18 13.87 -3.31
N GLU A 59 -5.71 14.92 -2.63
CA GLU A 59 -6.59 15.96 -2.09
C GLU A 59 -7.53 16.61 -3.11
N PRO A 60 -7.11 16.94 -4.35
CA PRO A 60 -8.03 17.54 -5.33
C PRO A 60 -9.20 16.62 -5.67
N LEU A 61 -8.96 15.31 -5.74
CA LEU A 61 -10.01 14.31 -5.97
C LEU A 61 -10.90 14.17 -4.74
N ARG A 62 -10.34 14.24 -3.53
CA ARG A 62 -11.09 14.21 -2.27
C ARG A 62 -12.00 15.43 -2.14
N LYS A 63 -11.46 16.64 -2.32
CA LYS A 63 -12.18 17.93 -2.24
C LYS A 63 -13.28 18.06 -3.29
N SER A 64 -13.12 17.43 -4.46
CA SER A 64 -14.16 17.40 -5.51
C SER A 64 -15.18 16.27 -5.35
N GLY A 65 -15.07 15.42 -4.33
CA GLY A 65 -15.94 14.26 -4.13
C GLY A 65 -15.76 13.15 -5.18
N LYS A 66 -14.70 13.22 -5.98
CA LYS A 66 -14.42 12.29 -7.10
C LYS A 66 -13.57 11.09 -6.68
N LEU A 67 -12.94 11.14 -5.51
CA LEU A 67 -12.21 10.01 -4.92
C LEU A 67 -13.22 8.97 -4.41
N GLY A 68 -13.32 7.83 -5.10
CA GLY A 68 -14.24 6.75 -4.76
C GLY A 68 -13.67 5.82 -3.69
N ALA A 69 -12.67 5.04 -4.07
CA ALA A 69 -11.88 4.21 -3.18
C ALA A 69 -10.42 4.14 -3.64
N ILE A 70 -9.50 3.92 -2.70
CA ILE A 70 -8.11 3.60 -2.96
C ILE A 70 -7.94 2.09 -2.92
N LEU A 71 -7.47 1.51 -4.02
CA LEU A 71 -7.22 0.08 -4.14
C LEU A 71 -5.81 -0.26 -3.63
N LEU A 72 -5.77 -0.98 -2.50
CA LEU A 72 -4.62 -1.70 -1.95
C LEU A 72 -4.55 -3.10 -2.56
N GLN A 73 -3.96 -3.20 -3.74
CA GLN A 73 -3.69 -4.49 -4.37
C GLN A 73 -2.32 -5.00 -3.91
N TYR A 74 -2.29 -6.17 -3.26
CA TYR A 74 -1.08 -6.83 -2.77
C TYR A 74 -0.57 -7.92 -3.74
N PRO A 75 0.74 -8.17 -3.80
CA PRO A 75 1.34 -9.13 -4.72
C PRO A 75 1.10 -10.59 -4.29
N ASP A 76 1.43 -11.53 -5.17
CA ASP A 76 1.24 -12.97 -4.95
C ASP A 76 2.14 -13.55 -3.84
N TRP A 77 3.27 -12.94 -3.49
CA TRP A 77 4.07 -13.34 -2.33
C TRP A 77 3.51 -12.82 -0.98
N PHE A 78 2.47 -12.00 -1.00
CA PHE A 78 1.82 -11.48 0.20
C PHE A 78 0.86 -12.54 0.77
N VAL A 79 1.40 -13.50 1.52
CA VAL A 79 0.61 -14.57 2.18
C VAL A 79 -0.10 -14.07 3.43
N ILE A 80 -1.14 -14.77 3.88
CA ILE A 80 -1.73 -14.44 5.18
C ILE A 80 -0.72 -14.68 6.31
N SER A 81 -0.46 -13.64 7.10
CA SER A 81 0.41 -13.70 8.27
C SER A 81 0.13 -12.50 9.18
N LYS A 82 0.56 -12.57 10.44
CA LYS A 82 0.45 -11.44 11.37
C LYS A 82 1.14 -10.18 10.84
N ALA A 83 2.37 -10.30 10.36
CA ALA A 83 3.14 -9.19 9.80
C ALA A 83 2.43 -8.55 8.58
N ASN A 84 1.83 -9.36 7.71
CA ASN A 84 1.12 -8.82 6.55
C ASN A 84 -0.22 -8.17 6.94
N LYS A 85 -0.90 -8.63 8.01
CA LYS A 85 -2.03 -7.87 8.57
C LYS A 85 -1.59 -6.52 9.12
N GLU A 86 -0.46 -6.48 9.83
CA GLU A 86 0.12 -5.22 10.33
C GLU A 86 0.45 -4.25 9.18
N GLU A 87 0.97 -4.72 8.05
CA GLU A 87 1.17 -3.88 6.85
C GLU A 87 -0.14 -3.32 6.27
N ILE A 88 -1.24 -4.08 6.33
CA ILE A 88 -2.58 -3.57 5.93
C ILE A 88 -3.04 -2.48 6.90
N LEU A 89 -2.87 -2.68 8.20
CA LEU A 89 -3.25 -1.69 9.22
C LEU A 89 -2.42 -0.43 9.10
N HIS A 90 -1.12 -0.54 8.83
CA HIS A 90 -0.28 0.61 8.58
C HIS A 90 -0.76 1.43 7.37
N ALA A 91 -1.17 0.76 6.28
CA ALA A 91 -1.79 1.46 5.14
C ALA A 91 -3.12 2.14 5.50
N ARG A 92 -3.92 1.55 6.41
CA ARG A 92 -5.15 2.16 6.94
C ARG A 92 -4.84 3.41 7.77
N GLU A 93 -3.84 3.35 8.65
CA GLU A 93 -3.38 4.47 9.48
C GLU A 93 -2.91 5.67 8.64
N LEU A 94 -2.22 5.40 7.54
CA LEU A 94 -1.76 6.45 6.61
C LEU A 94 -2.89 7.11 5.83
N LEU A 95 -4.06 6.49 5.75
CA LEU A 95 -5.18 6.94 4.89
C LEU A 95 -6.50 7.09 5.67
N PRO A 96 -6.53 7.71 6.86
CA PRO A 96 -7.59 7.53 7.87
C PRO A 96 -8.99 8.01 7.45
N ASP A 97 -9.07 8.89 6.46
CA ASP A 97 -10.34 9.46 5.96
C ASP A 97 -10.83 8.82 4.64
N ASP A 98 -10.02 7.97 4.02
CA ASP A 98 -10.35 7.39 2.72
C ASP A 98 -11.03 6.03 2.82
N ARG A 99 -11.88 5.74 1.84
CA ARG A 99 -12.40 4.39 1.59
C ARG A 99 -11.29 3.54 0.95
N LEU A 100 -10.94 2.44 1.61
CA LEU A 100 -9.92 1.52 1.11
C LEU A 100 -10.54 0.21 0.64
N ALA A 101 -10.12 -0.25 -0.53
CA ALA A 101 -10.41 -1.55 -1.07
C ALA A 101 -9.14 -2.42 -1.08
N VAL A 102 -9.21 -3.67 -0.65
CA VAL A 102 -8.08 -4.59 -0.58
C VAL A 102 -8.29 -5.74 -1.57
N GLU A 103 -7.30 -5.95 -2.43
CA GLU A 103 -7.24 -7.08 -3.38
C GLU A 103 -6.05 -7.97 -3.03
N PHE A 104 -6.33 -9.26 -2.81
CA PHE A 104 -5.30 -10.26 -2.55
C PHE A 104 -5.03 -11.08 -3.81
N ARG A 105 -3.76 -11.16 -4.21
CA ARG A 105 -3.30 -12.04 -5.31
C ARG A 105 -2.81 -13.40 -4.84
N ASN A 106 -2.69 -13.59 -3.53
CA ASN A 106 -2.33 -14.87 -2.95
C ASN A 106 -3.58 -15.58 -2.41
N ALA A 107 -3.82 -16.81 -2.86
CA ALA A 107 -5.00 -17.60 -2.51
C ALA A 107 -5.09 -17.96 -1.01
N THR A 108 -3.99 -17.89 -0.24
CA THR A 108 -4.02 -18.23 1.19
C THR A 108 -4.97 -17.35 2.00
N TRP A 109 -5.16 -16.08 1.61
CA TRP A 109 -6.11 -15.15 2.27
C TRP A 109 -7.57 -15.59 2.16
N MET A 110 -7.95 -16.18 1.03
CA MET A 110 -9.33 -16.57 0.72
C MET A 110 -9.52 -18.09 0.62
N SER A 111 -8.55 -18.85 1.11
CA SER A 111 -8.69 -20.29 1.32
C SER A 111 -9.85 -20.58 2.28
N GLU A 112 -10.45 -21.77 2.17
CA GLU A 112 -11.58 -22.18 3.02
C GLU A 112 -11.30 -21.96 4.52
N ARG A 113 -10.08 -22.29 4.95
CA ARG A 113 -9.62 -22.14 6.34
C ARG A 113 -9.58 -20.68 6.81
N ASN A 114 -9.14 -19.76 5.95
CA ASN A 114 -8.79 -18.40 6.35
C ASN A 114 -9.84 -17.36 5.99
N ARG A 115 -10.77 -17.67 5.07
CA ARG A 115 -11.73 -16.71 4.51
C ARG A 115 -12.53 -15.97 5.58
N ALA A 116 -13.04 -16.68 6.59
CA ALA A 116 -13.85 -16.08 7.65
C ALA A 116 -13.04 -15.07 8.48
N GLU A 117 -11.83 -15.45 8.88
CA GLU A 117 -10.91 -14.60 9.63
C GLU A 117 -10.49 -13.37 8.81
N THR A 118 -10.15 -13.56 7.52
CA THR A 118 -9.78 -12.48 6.61
C THR A 118 -10.91 -11.45 6.48
N LEU A 119 -12.15 -11.90 6.25
CA LEU A 119 -13.30 -11.00 6.10
C LEU A 119 -13.66 -10.30 7.42
N SER A 120 -13.56 -10.99 8.57
CA SER A 120 -13.75 -10.36 9.89
C SER A 120 -12.71 -9.28 10.12
N PHE A 121 -11.43 -9.59 9.91
CA PHE A 121 -10.33 -8.64 10.02
C PHE A 121 -10.53 -7.41 9.13
N LEU A 122 -10.86 -7.60 7.86
CA LEU A 122 -11.12 -6.46 6.97
C LEU A 122 -12.32 -5.63 7.44
N GLY A 123 -13.41 -6.28 7.86
CA GLY A 123 -14.62 -5.62 8.35
C GLY A 123 -14.38 -4.81 9.63
N GLU A 124 -13.66 -5.37 10.61
CA GLU A 124 -13.29 -4.72 11.87
C GLU A 124 -12.50 -3.42 11.66
N HIS A 125 -11.74 -3.35 10.57
CA HIS A 125 -10.92 -2.19 10.21
C HIS A 125 -11.51 -1.31 9.10
N GLY A 126 -12.77 -1.54 8.72
CA GLY A 126 -13.47 -0.73 7.71
C GLY A 126 -12.89 -0.86 6.29
N LEU A 127 -12.27 -1.99 5.99
CA LEU A 127 -11.63 -2.29 4.70
C LEU A 127 -12.58 -3.11 3.81
N ILE A 128 -12.68 -2.71 2.54
CA ILE A 128 -13.56 -3.38 1.58
C ILE A 128 -12.77 -4.46 0.86
N TYR A 129 -13.19 -5.72 0.92
CA TYR A 129 -12.61 -6.77 0.08
C TYR A 129 -13.06 -6.63 -1.38
N VAL A 130 -12.13 -6.77 -2.33
CA VAL A 130 -12.40 -6.87 -3.76
C VAL A 130 -11.63 -8.05 -4.38
N SER A 131 -12.23 -8.68 -5.39
CA SER A 131 -11.70 -9.87 -6.07
C SER A 131 -11.52 -9.64 -7.57
#